data_AF-L0JVN9-F1
#
_entry.id   AF-L0JVN9-F1
#
_cell.length_a   1.000
_cell.length_b   1.000
_cell.length_c   1.000
_cell.angle_alpha   90.00
_cell.angle_beta   90.00
_cell.angle_gamma   90.00
#
_symmetry.space_group_name_H-M   'P 1'
#
loop_
_entity.id
_entity.type
_entity.pdbx_description
1 polymer ?
#
loop_
_entity_poly.entity_id
_entity_poly.type
_entity_poly.pdbx_seq_one_letter_code
_entity_poly.pdbx_strand_id
1 'polypeptide(L)'
;MEQADSCRRAALEAVTDVEPAALHEYIESTLESASMVPGALTLESARTVGSTDPIGRDDGIVTHAAGVQLIYEGLRLTRSLAHEEPWTDPETDVDGDLEILAADIFVARGFYLLARTDAADKAVRTVQAFGRDQTHRLEDRDGSDHAATRDTNLERDVLELAVLAGATAVDENPSPSLLETADEIAAAAGTSFPAVERSAIGTDPLSERSLEDSPTDRATSVTDS
;
A
#
# COMPACT_ATOMS: atom_id res chain seq x y z
N MET A 1 8.64 7.49 8.61
CA MET A 1 8.18 8.83 8.19
C MET A 1 8.77 9.17 6.82
N GLU A 2 10.09 9.07 6.65
CA GLU A 2 10.77 9.29 5.36
C GLU A 2 10.17 8.50 4.17
N GLN A 3 9.85 7.21 4.33
CA GLN A 3 9.24 6.39 3.28
C GLN A 3 7.89 6.93 2.82
N ALA A 4 7.04 7.33 3.77
CA ALA A 4 5.71 7.89 3.48
C ALA A 4 5.83 9.23 2.75
N ASP A 5 6.75 10.09 3.17
CA ASP A 5 6.98 11.40 2.53
C ASP A 5 7.56 11.25 1.12
N SER A 6 8.49 10.32 0.92
CA SER A 6 9.07 10.02 -0.40
C SER A 6 8.00 9.49 -1.35
N CYS A 7 7.18 8.54 -0.90
CA CYS A 7 6.07 8.01 -1.68
C CYS A 7 5.03 9.11 -2.00
N ARG A 8 4.66 9.94 -1.03
CA ARG A 8 3.70 11.03 -1.25
C ARG A 8 4.18 12.01 -2.30
N ARG A 9 5.44 12.43 -2.22
CA ARG A 9 6.05 13.32 -3.22
C ARG A 9 6.02 12.71 -4.61
N ALA A 10 6.37 11.43 -4.75
CA ALA A 10 6.35 10.74 -6.03
C ALA A 10 4.92 10.52 -6.57
N ALA A 11 3.95 10.27 -5.70
CA ALA A 11 2.54 10.17 -6.08
C ALA A 11 2.00 11.50 -6.59
N LEU A 12 2.32 12.62 -5.92
CA LEU A 12 1.98 13.98 -6.36
C LEU A 12 2.65 14.34 -7.69
N GLU A 13 3.93 13.99 -7.85
CA GLU A 13 4.65 14.19 -9.11
C GLU A 13 4.01 13.43 -10.28
N ALA A 14 3.52 12.21 -10.04
CA ALA A 14 2.88 11.38 -11.06
C ALA A 14 1.54 11.92 -11.59
N VAL A 15 0.92 12.87 -10.88
CA VAL A 15 -0.38 13.48 -11.22
C VAL A 15 -0.29 14.99 -11.48
N THR A 16 0.92 15.56 -11.52
CA THR A 16 1.12 17.01 -11.65
C THR A 16 0.62 17.59 -12.98
N ASP A 17 0.49 16.76 -14.01
CA ASP A 17 0.02 17.15 -15.35
C ASP A 17 -1.50 17.00 -15.52
N VAL A 18 -2.23 16.71 -14.44
CA VAL A 18 -3.69 16.61 -14.48
C VAL A 18 -4.33 17.99 -14.57
N GLU A 19 -5.20 18.14 -15.55
CA GLU A 19 -6.07 19.30 -15.73
C GLU A 19 -7.53 18.83 -15.70
N PRO A 20 -8.49 19.69 -15.32
CA PRO A 20 -8.36 21.10 -14.93
C PRO A 20 -7.91 21.29 -13.47
N ALA A 21 -7.59 22.54 -13.08
CA ALA A 21 -7.07 22.90 -11.76
C ALA A 21 -7.92 22.40 -10.58
N ALA A 22 -9.25 22.46 -10.68
CA ALA A 22 -10.14 21.97 -9.62
C ALA A 22 -9.98 20.46 -9.38
N LEU A 23 -9.78 19.66 -10.43
CA LEU A 23 -9.54 18.22 -10.32
C LEU A 23 -8.14 17.95 -9.75
N HIS A 24 -7.14 18.72 -10.17
CA HIS A 24 -5.79 18.64 -9.62
C HIS A 24 -5.77 18.95 -8.12
N GLU A 25 -6.42 20.03 -7.68
CA GLU A 25 -6.55 20.42 -6.27
C GLU A 25 -7.24 19.33 -5.43
N TYR A 26 -8.29 18.70 -5.98
CA TYR A 26 -8.97 17.57 -5.33
C TYR A 26 -8.03 16.36 -5.15
N ILE A 27 -7.32 16.00 -6.21
CA ILE A 27 -6.34 14.91 -6.20
C ILE A 27 -5.22 15.18 -5.19
N GLU A 28 -4.68 16.39 -5.16
CA GLU A 28 -3.64 16.81 -4.23
C GLU A 28 -4.11 16.69 -2.78
N SER A 29 -5.27 17.27 -2.44
CA SER A 29 -5.87 17.15 -1.10
C SER A 29 -6.12 15.70 -0.68
N THR A 30 -6.54 14.86 -1.62
CA THR A 30 -6.73 13.42 -1.36
C THR A 30 -5.40 12.76 -1.02
N LEU A 31 -4.35 13.03 -1.80
CA LEU A 31 -3.02 12.48 -1.56
C LEU A 31 -2.35 13.06 -0.31
N GLU A 32 -2.64 14.29 0.10
CA GLU A 32 -2.12 14.89 1.35
C GLU A 32 -2.70 14.23 2.60
N SER A 33 -3.98 13.88 2.58
CA SER A 33 -4.68 13.25 3.71
C SER A 33 -4.50 11.72 3.79
N ALA A 34 -3.99 11.10 2.71
CA ALA A 34 -3.82 9.66 2.60
C ALA A 34 -2.79 9.05 3.57
N SER A 35 -3.03 7.79 3.93
CA SER A 35 -2.27 6.97 4.90
C SER A 35 -0.84 6.63 4.45
N MET A 36 -0.58 6.54 3.15
CA MET A 36 0.72 6.14 2.59
C MET A 36 1.25 4.76 3.04
N VAL A 37 0.48 3.94 3.77
CA VAL A 37 0.92 2.61 4.24
C VAL A 37 1.30 1.66 3.09
N PRO A 38 0.50 1.49 2.02
CA PRO A 38 0.89 0.63 0.88
C PRO A 38 2.18 1.10 0.21
N GLY A 39 2.31 2.40 -0.03
CA GLY A 39 3.53 2.99 -0.58
C GLY A 39 4.75 2.79 0.31
N ALA A 40 4.62 3.07 1.61
CA ALA A 40 5.69 2.89 2.58
C ALA A 40 6.12 1.42 2.72
N LEU A 41 5.17 0.48 2.72
CA LEU A 41 5.47 -0.96 2.76
C LEU A 41 6.20 -1.41 1.49
N THR A 42 5.91 -0.82 0.33
CA THR A 42 6.64 -1.12 -0.92
C THR A 42 8.13 -0.77 -0.76
N LEU A 43 8.43 0.42 -0.24
CA LEU A 43 9.80 0.87 0.02
C LEU A 43 10.50 0.00 1.08
N GLU A 44 9.80 -0.34 2.17
CA GLU A 44 10.36 -1.15 3.25
C GLU A 44 10.62 -2.60 2.82
N SER A 45 9.74 -3.15 1.98
CA SER A 45 9.92 -4.50 1.43
C SER A 45 11.17 -4.57 0.56
N ALA A 46 11.39 -3.57 -0.31
CA ALA A 46 12.60 -3.47 -1.11
C ALA A 46 13.87 -3.36 -0.26
N ARG A 47 13.84 -2.56 0.82
CA ARG A 47 14.96 -2.41 1.77
C ARG A 47 15.25 -3.69 2.55
N THR A 48 14.21 -4.43 2.92
CA THR A 48 14.34 -5.66 3.72
C THR A 48 15.02 -6.78 2.94
N VAL A 49 14.72 -6.92 1.64
CA VAL A 49 15.27 -8.01 0.81
C VAL A 49 16.47 -7.58 -0.02
N GLY A 50 16.63 -6.29 -0.31
CA GLY A 50 17.72 -5.75 -1.11
C GLY A 50 19.05 -5.68 -0.34
N SER A 51 20.15 -6.11 -0.98
CA SER A 51 21.50 -5.78 -0.52
C SER A 51 21.85 -4.34 -0.90
N THR A 52 22.53 -3.61 0.00
CA THR A 52 22.76 -2.15 -0.10
C THR A 52 23.39 -1.70 -1.43
N ASP A 53 22.53 -1.11 -2.27
CA ASP A 53 22.66 -0.12 -3.35
C ASP A 53 23.68 -0.28 -4.51
N PRO A 54 23.17 -0.39 -5.74
CA PRO A 54 23.73 0.28 -6.91
C PRO A 54 22.91 1.54 -7.25
N ILE A 55 23.59 2.70 -7.19
CA ILE A 55 23.14 4.05 -7.58
C ILE A 55 22.10 4.02 -8.72
N GLY A 56 20.88 4.51 -8.45
CA GLY A 56 19.79 4.65 -9.43
C GLY A 56 18.66 3.63 -9.30
N ARG A 57 18.77 2.62 -8.43
CA ARG A 57 17.64 1.73 -8.08
C ARG A 57 16.56 2.43 -7.24
N ASP A 58 16.96 3.38 -6.39
CA ASP A 58 16.04 4.05 -5.46
C ASP A 58 14.90 4.82 -6.15
N ASP A 59 15.18 5.52 -7.26
CA ASP A 59 14.15 6.28 -7.99
C ASP A 59 13.10 5.35 -8.62
N GLY A 60 13.51 4.16 -9.08
CA GLY A 60 12.60 3.15 -9.62
C GLY A 60 11.68 2.57 -8.54
N ILE A 61 12.23 2.26 -7.36
CA ILE A 61 11.47 1.72 -6.23
C ILE A 61 10.45 2.75 -5.73
N VAL A 62 10.85 4.03 -5.62
CA VAL A 62 9.93 5.12 -5.25
C VAL A 62 8.81 5.29 -6.27
N THR A 63 9.10 5.13 -7.56
CA THR A 63 8.09 5.14 -8.62
C THR A 63 7.11 3.98 -8.48
N HIS A 64 7.59 2.78 -8.15
CA HIS A 64 6.71 1.63 -7.92
C HIS A 64 5.83 1.84 -6.67
N ALA A 65 6.39 2.37 -5.59
CA ALA A 65 5.66 2.71 -4.38
C ALA A 65 4.52 3.70 -4.65
N ALA A 66 4.79 4.75 -5.43
CA ALA A 66 3.75 5.66 -5.91
C ALA A 66 2.70 4.92 -6.74
N GLY A 67 3.10 4.00 -7.62
CA GLY A 67 2.18 3.18 -8.41
C GLY A 67 1.18 2.38 -7.56
N VAL A 68 1.69 1.68 -6.55
CA VAL A 68 0.87 0.92 -5.59
C VAL A 68 -0.06 1.84 -4.79
N GLN A 69 0.48 2.97 -4.32
CA GLN A 69 -0.29 3.94 -3.55
C GLN A 69 -1.46 4.54 -4.34
N LEU A 70 -1.23 4.89 -5.61
CA LEU A 70 -2.28 5.43 -6.46
C LEU A 70 -3.35 4.37 -6.76
N ILE A 71 -2.98 3.11 -7.02
CA ILE A 71 -3.97 2.03 -7.15
C ILE A 71 -4.82 1.91 -5.88
N TYR A 72 -4.21 1.95 -4.69
CA TYR A 72 -4.95 1.88 -3.43
C TYR A 72 -5.96 3.02 -3.29
N GLU A 73 -5.52 4.27 -3.45
CA GLU A 73 -6.39 5.43 -3.26
C GLU A 73 -7.54 5.45 -4.27
N GLY A 74 -7.27 5.09 -5.52
CA GLY A 74 -8.31 4.98 -6.53
C GLY A 74 -9.37 3.95 -6.16
N LEU A 75 -8.96 2.73 -5.80
CA LEU A 75 -9.90 1.66 -5.41
C LEU A 75 -10.62 1.94 -4.09
N ARG A 76 -9.97 2.59 -3.13
CA ARG A 76 -10.58 3.05 -1.88
C ARG A 76 -11.66 4.09 -2.18
N LEU A 77 -11.39 5.05 -3.04
CA LEU A 77 -12.35 6.08 -3.45
C LEU A 77 -13.52 5.46 -4.24
N THR A 78 -13.26 4.53 -5.17
CA THR A 78 -14.31 3.75 -5.84
C THR A 78 -15.19 3.00 -4.85
N ARG A 79 -14.62 2.45 -3.77
CA ARG A 79 -15.39 1.79 -2.71
C ARG A 79 -16.33 2.78 -2.01
N SER A 80 -15.82 3.94 -1.60
CA SER A 80 -16.63 5.01 -1.00
C SER A 80 -17.79 5.42 -1.92
N LEU A 81 -17.52 5.69 -3.19
CA LEU A 81 -18.53 6.04 -4.19
C LEU A 81 -19.60 4.95 -4.35
N ALA A 82 -19.20 3.67 -4.36
CA ALA A 82 -20.13 2.55 -4.46
C ALA A 82 -21.01 2.37 -3.21
N HIS A 83 -20.60 2.92 -2.05
CA HIS A 83 -21.36 2.84 -0.80
C HIS A 83 -22.25 4.06 -0.59
N GLU A 84 -21.75 5.25 -0.93
CA GLU A 84 -22.40 6.53 -0.65
C GLU A 84 -23.37 6.92 -1.78
N GLU A 85 -23.12 6.44 -3.01
CA GLU A 85 -23.94 6.70 -4.20
C GLU A 85 -24.34 8.19 -4.32
N PRO A 86 -23.36 9.13 -4.39
CA PRO A 86 -23.62 10.57 -4.29
C PRO A 86 -24.57 11.09 -5.38
N TRP A 87 -24.60 10.48 -6.56
CA TRP A 87 -25.54 10.78 -7.64
C TRP A 87 -27.03 10.54 -7.28
N THR A 88 -27.33 9.94 -6.13
CA THR A 88 -28.70 9.83 -5.62
C THR A 88 -29.18 11.08 -4.88
N ASP A 89 -28.26 11.97 -4.49
CA ASP A 89 -28.53 13.24 -3.83
C ASP A 89 -27.99 14.42 -4.68
N PRO A 90 -28.86 15.31 -5.19
CA PRO A 90 -28.43 16.47 -5.98
C PRO A 90 -27.43 17.40 -5.30
N GLU A 91 -27.35 17.39 -3.96
CA GLU A 91 -26.42 18.23 -3.21
C GLU A 91 -24.98 17.69 -3.20
N THR A 92 -24.77 16.39 -3.45
CA THR A 92 -23.43 15.75 -3.48
C THR A 92 -23.01 15.26 -4.88
N ASP A 93 -23.89 15.37 -5.88
CA ASP A 93 -23.67 14.91 -7.27
C ASP A 93 -22.37 15.50 -7.90
N VAL A 94 -22.13 16.80 -7.72
CA VAL A 94 -20.95 17.48 -8.30
C VAL A 94 -19.63 17.01 -7.66
N ASP A 95 -19.64 16.72 -6.35
CA ASP A 95 -18.47 16.19 -5.66
C ASP A 95 -18.20 14.74 -6.12
N GLY A 96 -19.27 13.95 -6.31
CA GLY A 96 -19.19 12.60 -6.88
C GLY A 96 -18.56 12.55 -8.28
N ASP A 97 -18.84 13.55 -9.14
CA ASP A 97 -18.23 13.67 -10.47
C ASP A 97 -16.70 13.87 -10.42
N LEU A 98 -16.20 14.67 -9.47
CA LEU A 98 -14.76 14.84 -9.28
C LEU A 98 -14.12 13.61 -8.67
N GLU A 99 -14.79 12.98 -7.71
CA GLU A 99 -14.35 11.77 -7.04
C GLU A 99 -14.15 10.61 -8.01
N ILE A 100 -15.10 10.37 -8.92
CA ILE A 100 -14.99 9.27 -9.89
C ILE A 100 -13.83 9.50 -10.86
N LEU A 101 -13.64 10.75 -11.32
CA LEU A 101 -12.52 11.11 -12.20
C LEU A 101 -11.17 10.95 -11.48
N ALA A 102 -11.08 11.37 -10.23
CA ALA A 102 -9.88 11.19 -9.42
C ALA A 102 -9.57 9.70 -9.21
N ALA A 103 -10.59 8.88 -8.91
CA ALA A 103 -10.43 7.44 -8.74
C ALA A 103 -9.86 6.77 -10.01
N ASP A 104 -10.44 7.09 -11.18
CA ASP A 104 -9.97 6.56 -12.46
C ASP A 104 -8.53 7.00 -12.78
N ILE A 105 -8.20 8.27 -12.53
CA ILE A 105 -6.84 8.79 -12.72
C ILE A 105 -5.85 8.08 -11.81
N PHE A 106 -6.18 7.88 -10.54
CA PHE A 106 -5.32 7.18 -9.59
C PHE A 106 -5.03 5.74 -10.03
N VAL A 107 -6.06 4.98 -10.40
CA VAL A 107 -5.87 3.60 -10.88
C VAL A 107 -5.07 3.59 -12.19
N ALA A 108 -5.40 4.46 -13.15
CA ALA A 108 -4.72 4.50 -14.44
C ALA A 108 -3.24 4.90 -14.32
N ARG A 109 -2.93 5.94 -13.53
CA ARG A 109 -1.55 6.37 -13.26
C ARG A 109 -0.79 5.31 -12.49
N GLY A 110 -1.42 4.68 -11.50
CA GLY A 110 -0.83 3.59 -10.75
C GLY A 110 -0.44 2.41 -11.65
N PHE A 111 -1.33 1.99 -12.56
CA PHE A 111 -1.02 1.00 -13.58
C PHE A 111 0.09 1.45 -14.51
N TYR A 112 0.08 2.70 -14.96
CA TYR A 112 1.12 3.23 -15.84
C TYR A 112 2.51 3.13 -15.20
N LEU A 113 2.62 3.46 -13.91
CA LEU A 113 3.88 3.37 -13.15
C LEU A 113 4.36 1.90 -12.96
N LEU A 114 3.43 0.95 -12.86
CA LEU A 114 3.76 -0.47 -12.68
C LEU A 114 3.84 -1.28 -13.98
N ALA A 115 3.42 -0.73 -15.12
CA ALA A 115 3.17 -1.48 -16.36
C ALA A 115 4.37 -2.26 -16.91
N ARG A 116 5.60 -1.86 -16.56
CA ARG A 116 6.84 -2.49 -17.01
C ARG A 116 7.60 -3.19 -15.88
N THR A 117 6.87 -3.63 -14.87
CA THR A 117 7.40 -4.29 -13.68
C THR A 117 6.74 -5.65 -13.51
N ASP A 118 7.37 -6.53 -12.73
CA ASP A 118 6.80 -7.84 -12.39
C ASP A 118 5.54 -7.74 -11.50
N ALA A 119 5.26 -6.55 -10.95
CA ALA A 119 4.05 -6.30 -10.17
C ALA A 119 2.81 -6.01 -11.04
N ALA A 120 2.95 -5.78 -12.35
CA ALA A 120 1.84 -5.43 -13.25
C ALA A 120 0.70 -6.46 -13.21
N ASP A 121 1.04 -7.75 -13.26
CA ASP A 121 0.06 -8.83 -13.22
C ASP A 121 -0.68 -8.89 -11.87
N LYS A 122 0.03 -8.64 -10.76
CA LYS A 122 -0.61 -8.59 -9.44
C LYS A 122 -1.51 -7.37 -9.31
N ALA A 123 -1.10 -6.20 -9.82
CA ALA A 123 -1.94 -5.01 -9.85
C ALA A 123 -3.27 -5.26 -10.57
N VAL A 124 -3.23 -5.94 -11.73
CA VAL A 124 -4.46 -6.32 -12.47
C VAL A 124 -5.31 -7.27 -11.63
N ARG A 125 -4.69 -8.29 -11.00
CA ARG A 125 -5.41 -9.22 -10.13
C ARG A 125 -6.07 -8.52 -8.93
N THR A 126 -5.40 -7.55 -8.31
CA THR A 126 -5.94 -6.74 -7.20
C THR A 126 -7.19 -5.97 -7.63
N VAL A 127 -7.15 -5.29 -8.79
CA VAL A 127 -8.33 -4.56 -9.31
C VAL A 127 -9.47 -5.51 -9.70
N GLN A 128 -9.16 -6.67 -10.29
CA GLN A 128 -10.16 -7.68 -10.65
C GLN A 128 -10.82 -8.32 -9.41
N ALA A 129 -10.03 -8.61 -8.37
CA ALA A 129 -10.52 -9.13 -7.10
C ALA A 129 -11.45 -8.10 -6.44
N PHE A 130 -11.01 -6.84 -6.35
CA PHE A 130 -11.83 -5.73 -5.85
C PHE A 130 -13.16 -5.61 -6.62
N GLY A 131 -13.15 -5.57 -7.95
CA GLY A 131 -14.37 -5.43 -8.75
C GLY A 131 -15.33 -6.61 -8.56
N ARG A 132 -14.80 -7.84 -8.41
CA ARG A 132 -15.60 -9.02 -8.10
C ARG A 132 -16.23 -8.92 -6.70
N ASP A 133 -15.47 -8.46 -5.71
CA ASP A 133 -15.95 -8.30 -4.35
C ASP A 133 -17.05 -7.23 -4.26
N GLN A 134 -16.89 -6.11 -4.96
CA GLN A 134 -17.96 -5.08 -5.07
C GLN A 134 -19.20 -5.62 -5.79
N THR A 135 -19.03 -6.43 -6.84
CA THR A 135 -20.17 -7.05 -7.56
C THR A 135 -20.93 -8.02 -6.65
N HIS A 136 -20.23 -8.92 -5.97
CA HIS A 136 -20.86 -9.88 -5.07
C HIS A 136 -21.54 -9.19 -3.88
N ARG A 137 -20.98 -8.08 -3.38
CA ARG A 137 -21.61 -7.28 -2.32
C ARG A 137 -22.97 -6.73 -2.76
N LEU A 138 -23.10 -6.24 -4.00
CA LEU A 138 -24.38 -5.74 -4.53
C LEU A 138 -25.43 -6.85 -4.66
N GLU A 139 -25.00 -8.07 -4.95
CA GLU A 139 -25.86 -9.25 -5.04
C GLU A 139 -26.30 -9.76 -3.65
N ASP A 140 -25.39 -9.70 -2.68
CA ASP A 140 -25.62 -10.06 -1.28
C ASP A 140 -26.34 -8.93 -0.53
N ARG A 141 -27.65 -8.80 -0.78
CA ARG A 141 -28.53 -7.78 -0.14
C ARG A 141 -28.68 -7.86 1.38
N ASP A 142 -28.00 -8.81 2.04
CA ASP A 142 -28.00 -8.96 3.49
C ASP A 142 -26.59 -8.69 4.01
N GLY A 143 -26.49 -7.78 4.98
CA GLY A 143 -25.28 -7.43 5.73
C GLY A 143 -24.72 -8.58 6.57
N SER A 144 -24.38 -9.67 5.88
CA SER A 144 -23.77 -10.87 6.41
C SER A 144 -22.28 -10.64 6.64
N ASP A 145 -21.67 -11.45 7.51
CA ASP A 145 -20.21 -11.42 7.77
C ASP A 145 -19.36 -11.55 6.50
N HIS A 146 -19.92 -12.11 5.42
CA HIS A 146 -19.27 -12.21 4.11
C HIS A 146 -19.14 -10.86 3.41
N ALA A 147 -20.09 -9.94 3.57
CA ALA A 147 -19.99 -8.58 3.01
C ALA A 147 -18.88 -7.78 3.71
N ALA A 148 -18.82 -7.86 5.05
CA ALA A 148 -17.76 -7.21 5.83
C ALA A 148 -16.36 -7.79 5.52
N THR A 149 -16.27 -9.11 5.30
CA THR A 149 -15.01 -9.74 4.89
C THR A 149 -14.58 -9.28 3.50
N ARG A 150 -15.51 -9.18 2.54
CA ARG A 150 -15.21 -8.66 1.20
C ARG A 150 -14.75 -7.21 1.21
N ASP A 151 -15.29 -6.39 2.12
CA ASP A 151 -14.87 -5.00 2.25
C ASP A 151 -13.42 -4.85 2.74
N THR A 152 -12.84 -5.84 3.45
CA THR A 152 -11.44 -5.76 3.95
C THR A 152 -10.43 -6.47 3.05
N ASN A 153 -10.89 -7.17 2.01
CA ASN A 153 -10.00 -7.87 1.07
C ASN A 153 -9.09 -6.91 0.30
N LEU A 154 -9.52 -5.68 0.01
CA LEU A 154 -8.68 -4.73 -0.71
C LEU A 154 -7.39 -4.42 0.06
N GLU A 155 -7.51 -4.15 1.36
CA GLU A 155 -6.37 -3.84 2.23
C GLU A 155 -5.37 -5.00 2.24
N ARG A 156 -5.85 -6.26 2.22
CA ARG A 156 -4.97 -7.42 2.08
C ARG A 156 -4.30 -7.47 0.70
N ASP A 157 -5.09 -7.42 -0.37
CA ASP A 157 -4.60 -7.57 -1.73
C ASP A 157 -3.60 -6.48 -2.14
N VAL A 158 -3.78 -5.26 -1.61
CA VAL A 158 -2.91 -4.12 -1.90
C VAL A 158 -1.60 -4.17 -1.12
N LEU A 159 -1.58 -4.71 0.10
CA LEU A 159 -0.32 -4.92 0.82
C LEU A 159 0.47 -6.09 0.24
N GLU A 160 -0.19 -7.15 -0.25
CA GLU A 160 0.48 -8.19 -1.02
C GLU A 160 1.09 -7.62 -2.32
N LEU A 161 0.35 -6.74 -3.02
CA LEU A 161 0.88 -5.99 -4.15
C LEU A 161 2.09 -5.12 -3.76
N ALA A 162 2.04 -4.43 -2.62
CA ALA A 162 3.13 -3.62 -2.10
C ALA A 162 4.40 -4.44 -1.86
N VAL A 163 4.27 -5.58 -1.17
CA VAL A 163 5.40 -6.49 -0.90
C VAL A 163 6.00 -7.01 -2.21
N LEU A 164 5.16 -7.43 -3.16
CA LEU A 164 5.63 -7.90 -4.47
C LEU A 164 6.35 -6.80 -5.25
N ALA A 165 5.76 -5.62 -5.34
CA ALA A 165 6.33 -4.47 -6.05
C ALA A 165 7.67 -4.05 -5.43
N GLY A 166 7.80 -4.10 -4.11
CA GLY A 166 9.04 -3.79 -3.41
C GLY A 166 10.13 -4.83 -3.63
N ALA A 167 9.81 -6.11 -3.43
CA ALA A 167 10.80 -7.19 -3.56
C ALA A 167 11.31 -7.32 -5.01
N THR A 168 10.39 -7.29 -5.98
CA THR A 168 10.75 -7.45 -7.41
C THR A 168 11.50 -6.23 -7.95
N ALA A 169 11.32 -5.04 -7.37
CA ALA A 169 12.09 -3.85 -7.77
C ALA A 169 13.60 -3.98 -7.51
N VAL A 170 14.00 -4.89 -6.61
CA VAL A 170 15.40 -5.22 -6.32
C VAL A 170 15.81 -6.59 -6.85
N ASP A 171 15.04 -7.13 -7.80
CA ASP A 171 15.22 -8.45 -8.43
C ASP A 171 15.16 -9.63 -7.44
N GLU A 172 14.42 -9.45 -6.34
CA GLU A 172 14.20 -10.48 -5.31
C GLU A 172 12.74 -10.94 -5.27
N ASN A 173 12.51 -12.06 -4.56
CA ASN A 173 11.16 -12.57 -4.34
C ASN A 173 10.65 -12.17 -2.94
N PRO A 174 9.33 -11.94 -2.77
CA PRO A 174 8.71 -11.78 -1.46
C PRO A 174 9.06 -12.93 -0.52
N SER A 175 9.58 -12.61 0.67
CA SER A 175 9.78 -13.61 1.71
C SER A 175 8.44 -13.95 2.39
N PRO A 176 8.24 -15.20 2.85
CA PRO A 176 7.03 -15.57 3.58
C PRO A 176 6.78 -14.69 4.82
N SER A 177 7.82 -14.27 5.52
CA SER A 177 7.73 -13.38 6.69
C SER A 177 7.23 -11.98 6.33
N LEU A 178 7.62 -11.44 5.18
CA LEU A 178 7.10 -10.14 4.72
C LEU A 178 5.61 -10.22 4.36
N LEU A 179 5.18 -11.32 3.74
CA LEU A 179 3.77 -11.56 3.44
C LEU A 179 2.94 -11.74 4.71
N GLU A 180 3.47 -12.44 5.71
CA GLU A 180 2.82 -12.57 7.03
C GLU A 180 2.68 -11.21 7.72
N THR A 181 3.72 -10.38 7.67
CA THR A 181 3.67 -9.01 8.20
C THR A 181 2.62 -8.16 7.48
N ALA A 182 2.52 -8.27 6.15
CA ALA A 182 1.49 -7.58 5.37
C ALA A 182 0.07 -8.02 5.77
N ASP A 183 -0.13 -9.31 5.99
CA ASP A 183 -1.40 -9.87 6.47
C ASP A 183 -1.78 -9.37 7.88
N GLU A 184 -0.81 -9.26 8.78
CA GLU A 184 -1.02 -8.70 10.13
C GLU A 184 -1.43 -7.22 10.06
N ILE A 185 -0.77 -6.42 9.20
CA ILE A 185 -1.13 -5.02 8.99
C ILE A 185 -2.54 -4.91 8.40
N ALA A 186 -2.89 -5.72 7.40
CA ALA A 186 -4.23 -5.73 6.82
C ALA A 186 -5.31 -6.09 7.86
N ALA A 187 -5.05 -7.10 8.68
CA ALA A 187 -5.98 -7.52 9.73
C ALA A 187 -6.24 -6.42 10.78
N ALA A 188 -5.25 -5.56 11.04
CA ALA A 188 -5.38 -4.44 11.97
C ALA A 188 -6.09 -3.20 11.37
N ALA A 189 -6.09 -3.05 10.04
CA ALA A 189 -6.59 -1.84 9.37
C ALA A 189 -8.13 -1.78 9.26
N GLY A 190 -8.81 -2.93 9.14
CA GLY A 190 -10.24 -2.94 8.79
C GLY A 190 -10.44 -2.55 7.32
N THR A 191 -11.34 -1.60 7.03
CA THR A 191 -11.70 -1.19 5.66
C THR A 191 -10.90 0.01 5.14
N SER A 192 -9.97 0.55 5.92
CA SER A 192 -9.04 1.59 5.45
C SER A 192 -7.82 1.70 6.37
N PHE A 193 -6.67 2.09 5.82
CA PHE A 193 -5.49 2.34 6.64
C PHE A 193 -5.59 3.67 7.40
N PRO A 194 -5.10 3.75 8.65
CA PRO A 194 -5.09 4.99 9.41
C PRO A 194 -4.19 6.03 8.75
N ALA A 195 -4.64 7.29 8.68
CA ALA A 195 -3.82 8.40 8.19
C ALA A 195 -2.47 8.50 8.96
N VAL A 196 -1.42 9.01 8.29
CA VAL A 196 -0.04 9.01 8.81
C VAL A 196 0.09 9.62 10.21
N GLU A 197 -0.74 10.60 10.57
CA GLU A 197 -0.73 11.22 11.91
C GLU A 197 -1.08 10.25 13.05
N ARG A 198 -1.70 9.10 12.74
CA ARG A 198 -2.08 8.06 13.71
C ARG A 198 -1.32 6.74 13.53
N SER A 199 -0.56 6.60 12.44
CA SER A 199 0.11 5.35 12.10
C SER A 199 1.53 5.37 12.65
N ALA A 200 1.67 4.98 13.92
CA ALA A 200 2.95 4.58 14.48
C ALA A 200 3.37 3.24 13.87
N ILE A 201 3.82 3.24 12.60
CA ILE A 201 4.73 2.19 12.12
C ILE A 201 6.07 2.49 12.80
N GLY A 202 6.11 2.14 14.08
CA GLY A 202 7.32 2.12 14.87
C GLY A 202 8.16 0.97 14.36
N THR A 203 9.31 1.32 13.79
CA THR A 203 10.53 0.53 13.90
C THR A 203 10.73 0.09 15.36
N ASP A 204 10.29 -1.12 15.73
CA ASP A 204 10.97 -2.13 16.56
C ASP A 204 10.00 -3.26 16.98
N PRO A 205 10.24 -4.54 16.60
CA PRO A 205 10.82 -5.47 17.58
C PRO A 205 11.86 -6.42 16.94
N LEU A 206 12.67 -5.93 16.01
CA LEU A 206 13.68 -6.74 15.31
C LEU A 206 15.11 -6.48 15.81
N SER A 207 15.35 -5.48 16.66
CA SER A 207 16.70 -5.21 17.20
C SER A 207 17.03 -5.94 18.51
N GLU A 208 16.06 -6.46 19.26
CA GLU A 208 16.34 -7.05 20.58
C GLU A 208 16.53 -8.57 20.61
N ARG A 209 16.39 -9.29 19.49
CA ARG A 209 16.54 -10.76 19.46
C ARG A 209 17.90 -11.29 19.00
N SER A 210 18.86 -10.42 18.70
CA SER A 210 20.16 -10.82 18.14
C SER A 210 21.38 -10.67 19.07
N LEU A 211 21.20 -10.47 20.39
CA LEU A 211 22.33 -10.27 21.31
C LEU A 211 22.35 -11.12 22.59
N GLU A 212 21.46 -12.10 22.76
CA GLU A 212 21.51 -13.03 23.90
C GLU A 212 21.39 -14.49 23.45
N ASP A 213 22.39 -15.02 22.73
CA ASP A 213 22.86 -16.39 22.97
C ASP A 213 24.26 -16.61 22.35
N SER A 214 25.29 -16.06 23.01
CA SER A 214 26.66 -16.55 22.85
C SER A 214 27.00 -17.43 24.05
N PRO A 215 27.11 -18.76 23.89
CA PRO A 215 27.48 -19.63 24.99
C PRO A 215 28.94 -19.35 25.32
N THR A 216 29.19 -18.71 26.45
CA THR A 216 30.56 -18.57 26.97
C THR A 216 30.97 -19.94 27.52
N ASP A 217 31.66 -20.69 26.66
CA ASP A 217 32.39 -21.90 26.97
C ASP A 217 33.41 -21.62 28.08
N ARG A 218 33.08 -22.05 29.31
CA ARG A 218 33.93 -21.89 30.49
C ARG A 218 34.93 -23.05 30.54
N ALA A 219 36.00 -22.94 29.77
CA ALA A 219 37.22 -23.71 29.99
C ALA A 219 38.08 -23.03 31.06
N THR A 220 38.22 -23.64 32.25
CA THR A 220 39.37 -23.38 33.14
C THR A 220 39.89 -24.69 33.71
N SER A 221 40.97 -25.16 33.11
CA SER A 221 41.89 -26.18 33.63
C SER A 221 42.91 -25.53 34.59
N VAL A 222 43.02 -26.12 35.79
CA VAL A 222 44.22 -26.41 36.61
C VAL A 222 45.55 -25.73 36.22
N THR A 223 46.20 -25.01 37.18
CA THR A 223 47.55 -25.36 37.74
C THR A 223 47.99 -24.51 38.95
N ASP A 224 48.64 -25.21 39.90
CA ASP A 224 49.74 -24.86 40.84
C ASP A 224 49.73 -23.62 41.76
N SER A 225 49.71 -23.86 43.08
CA SER A 225 50.82 -23.67 44.05
C SER A 225 50.46 -24.16 45.46
#